data_AF-A0A2S7WUN3-F1
#
_entry.id   AF-A0A2S7WUN3-F1
#
_cell.length_a   1.000
_cell.length_b   1.000
_cell.length_c   1.000
_cell.angle_alpha   90.00
_cell.angle_beta   90.00
_cell.angle_gamma   90.00
#
_symmetry.space_group_name_H-M   'P 1'
#
loop_
_entity.id
_entity.type
_entity.pdbx_description
1 polymer ?
#
loop_
_entity_poly.entity_id
_entity_poly.type
_entity_poly.pdbx_seq_one_letter_code
_entity_poly.pdbx_strand_id
1 'polypeptide(L)'
;MKNILFIIALITVLSCKAQLPIISTVDFANDEDNNIELFTGSYLKDVENKFAPFIGTWKWESGTSLLEVEFLKVEMVYDGETYEDYLIGKYRYVDNGVEKHNSLGVNITPNNVNGYSLYLIRGGGYEKDNYKELSMNDLKKNIWCNLYITLTTPTEAKWKVRRTDGNIPTGGFTFPTEVTLIKQ
;
A
#
# COMPACT_ATOMS: atom_id res chain seq x y z
N MET A 1 -2.81 37.54 42.81
CA MET A 1 -3.28 37.37 41.42
C MET A 1 -2.14 37.43 40.40
N LYS A 2 -1.19 38.40 40.51
CA LYS A 2 -0.06 38.56 39.58
C LYS A 2 0.85 37.31 39.46
N ASN A 3 1.04 36.57 40.57
CA ASN A 3 1.87 35.36 40.59
C ASN A 3 1.14 34.11 40.08
N ILE A 4 -0.20 34.08 40.15
CA ILE A 4 -1.01 32.95 39.67
C ILE A 4 -1.03 32.92 38.13
N LEU A 5 -1.16 34.09 37.50
CA LEU A 5 -1.06 34.22 36.03
C LEU A 5 0.30 33.73 35.50
N PHE A 6 1.37 33.99 36.26
CA PHE A 6 2.72 33.54 35.91
C PHE A 6 2.87 32.01 36.00
N ILE A 7 2.26 31.38 37.03
CA ILE A 7 2.28 29.93 37.21
C ILE A 7 1.47 29.22 36.11
N ILE A 8 0.32 29.76 35.73
CA ILE A 8 -0.50 29.22 34.63
C ILE A 8 0.25 29.30 33.29
N ALA A 9 0.95 30.40 33.02
CA ALA A 9 1.80 30.56 31.84
C ALA A 9 3.02 29.62 31.82
N LEU A 10 3.51 29.20 32.98
CA LEU A 10 4.63 28.25 33.11
C LEU A 10 4.19 26.79 32.90
N ILE A 11 2.93 26.46 33.17
CA ILE A 11 2.39 25.09 32.99
C ILE A 11 2.10 24.79 31.52
N THR A 12 1.76 25.79 30.70
CA THR A 12 1.46 25.60 29.27
C THR A 12 2.70 25.28 28.42
N VAL A 13 3.89 25.73 28.82
CA VAL A 13 5.16 25.40 28.13
C VAL A 13 5.69 24.00 28.43
N LEU A 14 5.21 23.35 29.50
CA LEU A 14 5.58 21.97 29.87
C LEU A 14 4.76 20.91 29.11
N SER A 15 3.71 21.30 28.39
CA SER A 15 2.87 20.39 27.60
C SER A 15 3.35 20.28 26.15
N CYS A 16 4.67 20.32 25.91
CA CYS A 16 5.23 19.95 24.62
C CYS A 16 5.04 18.44 24.42
N LYS A 17 3.92 18.04 23.81
CA LYS A 17 3.82 16.70 23.22
C LYS A 17 4.77 16.70 22.03
N ALA A 18 5.95 16.08 22.18
CA ALA A 18 6.80 15.80 21.04
C ALA A 18 5.95 15.01 20.02
N GLN A 19 5.66 15.61 18.88
CA GLN A 19 5.02 14.91 17.78
C GLN A 19 5.99 13.80 17.33
N LEU A 20 5.48 12.58 17.14
CA LEU A 20 6.28 11.47 16.62
C LEU A 20 6.95 11.91 15.31
N PRO A 21 8.23 11.56 15.07
CA PRO A 21 8.93 11.99 13.87
C PRO A 21 8.21 11.44 12.64
N ILE A 22 7.79 12.35 11.76
CA ILE A 22 7.32 12.02 10.42
C ILE A 22 8.54 11.93 9.54
N ILE A 23 8.71 10.80 8.87
CA ILE A 23 9.81 10.47 7.98
C ILE A 23 9.22 10.28 6.60
N SER A 24 9.76 10.95 5.58
CA SER A 24 9.32 10.76 4.20
C SER A 24 9.71 9.38 3.70
N THR A 25 8.79 8.69 3.00
CA THR A 25 9.11 7.45 2.29
C THR A 25 10.18 7.66 1.22
N VAL A 26 10.25 8.86 0.61
CA VAL A 26 11.27 9.19 -0.40
C VAL A 26 12.63 9.41 0.25
N ASP A 27 12.70 10.17 1.36
CA ASP A 27 13.96 10.38 2.07
C ASP A 27 14.50 9.06 2.62
N PHE A 28 13.64 8.24 3.22
CA PHE A 28 14.01 6.92 3.74
C PHE A 28 14.53 5.98 2.64
N ALA A 29 13.88 5.96 1.47
CA ALA A 29 14.30 5.12 0.35
C ALA A 29 15.64 5.56 -0.28
N ASN A 30 16.00 6.85 -0.16
CA ASN A 30 17.23 7.42 -0.72
C ASN A 30 18.36 7.55 0.32
N ASP A 31 18.16 7.08 1.55
CA ASP A 31 19.16 7.14 2.62
C ASP A 31 20.20 6.01 2.49
N GLU A 32 21.08 6.16 1.50
CA GLU A 32 22.13 5.18 1.18
C GLU A 32 23.10 4.93 2.36
N ASP A 33 23.29 5.95 3.19
CA ASP A 33 24.21 5.93 4.34
C ASP A 33 23.55 5.41 5.64
N ASN A 34 22.24 5.09 5.62
CA ASN A 34 21.44 4.67 6.79
C ASN A 34 21.51 5.67 7.97
N ASN A 35 21.45 6.97 7.68
CA ASN A 35 21.42 8.04 8.68
C ASN A 35 20.04 8.21 9.34
N ILE A 36 18.98 7.70 8.71
CA ILE A 36 17.60 7.78 9.16
C ILE A 36 17.27 6.51 9.94
N GLU A 37 17.15 6.65 11.26
CA GLU A 37 16.74 5.56 12.13
C GLU A 37 15.21 5.59 12.37
N LEU A 38 14.57 4.43 12.21
CA LEU A 38 13.18 4.23 12.61
C LEU A 38 13.12 3.77 14.06
N PHE A 39 12.48 4.56 14.91
CA PHE A 39 12.24 4.22 16.31
C PHE A 39 10.78 3.80 16.49
N THR A 40 10.47 3.10 17.58
CA THR A 40 9.09 2.77 17.94
C THR A 40 8.22 4.03 17.96
N GLY A 41 7.13 4.01 17.18
CA GLY A 41 6.21 5.12 16.99
C GLY A 41 6.57 6.09 15.87
N SER A 42 7.73 5.95 15.21
CA SER A 42 8.03 6.71 13.97
C SER A 42 6.91 6.52 12.95
N TYR A 43 6.70 7.53 12.11
CA TYR A 43 5.71 7.49 11.04
C TYR A 43 6.36 7.69 9.67
N LEU A 44 6.45 6.61 8.90
CA LEU A 44 6.93 6.61 7.53
C LEU A 44 5.78 7.00 6.58
N LYS A 45 5.82 8.22 6.07
CA LYS A 45 4.70 8.87 5.38
C LYS A 45 5.02 9.12 3.91
N ASP A 46 4.04 8.91 3.03
CA ASP A 46 4.08 9.36 1.63
C ASP A 46 3.82 10.88 1.59
N VAL A 47 4.85 11.67 1.89
CA VAL A 47 4.79 13.13 1.99
C VAL A 47 4.67 13.78 0.61
N GLU A 48 5.38 13.23 -0.37
CA GLU A 48 5.48 13.75 -1.74
C GLU A 48 4.33 13.25 -2.64
N ASN A 49 3.36 12.53 -2.08
CA ASN A 49 2.21 11.96 -2.79
C ASN A 49 2.61 11.04 -3.96
N LYS A 50 3.66 10.24 -3.77
CA LYS A 50 4.16 9.26 -4.74
C LYS A 50 3.16 8.15 -5.01
N PHE A 51 2.16 7.94 -4.15
CA PHE A 51 1.06 7.02 -4.42
C PHE A 51 -0.01 7.58 -5.35
N ALA A 52 -0.10 8.91 -5.49
CA ALA A 52 -1.18 9.56 -6.26
C ALA A 52 -1.34 9.05 -7.71
N PRO A 53 -0.26 8.79 -8.48
CA PRO A 53 -0.39 8.26 -9.84
C PRO A 53 -1.12 6.90 -9.92
N PHE A 54 -0.95 6.06 -8.91
CA PHE A 54 -1.50 4.70 -8.86
C PHE A 54 -2.95 4.65 -8.37
N ILE A 55 -3.36 5.61 -7.53
CA ILE A 55 -4.71 5.67 -6.96
C ILE A 55 -5.78 5.75 -8.06
N GLY A 56 -6.85 4.99 -7.90
CA GLY A 56 -7.98 4.92 -8.83
C GLY A 56 -8.35 3.49 -9.22
N THR A 57 -9.32 3.38 -10.13
CA THR A 57 -9.80 2.09 -10.63
C THR A 57 -9.13 1.73 -11.95
N TRP A 58 -8.67 0.49 -12.03
CA TRP A 58 -7.93 -0.06 -13.16
C TRP A 58 -8.61 -1.34 -13.63
N LYS A 59 -8.71 -1.52 -14.95
CA LYS A 59 -9.37 -2.69 -15.55
C LYS A 59 -8.54 -3.34 -16.63
N TRP A 60 -8.62 -4.67 -16.68
CA TRP A 60 -8.21 -5.50 -17.81
C TRP A 60 -9.36 -6.44 -18.15
N GLU A 61 -9.66 -6.59 -19.43
CA GLU A 61 -10.69 -7.48 -19.94
C GLU A 61 -10.16 -8.31 -21.10
N SER A 62 -10.56 -9.57 -21.17
CA SER A 62 -10.28 -10.46 -22.29
C SER A 62 -11.41 -11.48 -22.43
N GLY A 63 -12.29 -11.26 -23.42
CA GLY A 63 -13.48 -12.09 -23.59
C GLY A 63 -14.41 -11.97 -22.37
N THR A 64 -14.61 -13.08 -21.65
CA THR A 64 -15.43 -13.15 -20.42
C THR A 64 -14.60 -13.09 -19.13
N SER A 65 -13.30 -12.85 -19.23
CA SER A 65 -12.41 -12.65 -18.09
C SER A 65 -12.20 -11.16 -17.83
N LEU A 66 -12.19 -10.78 -16.55
CA LEU A 66 -12.07 -9.41 -16.06
C LEU A 66 -11.16 -9.39 -14.82
N LEU A 67 -10.25 -8.42 -14.76
CA LEU A 67 -9.59 -7.98 -13.54
C LEU A 67 -9.92 -6.51 -13.32
N GLU A 68 -10.56 -6.19 -12.21
CA GLU A 68 -10.82 -4.83 -11.75
C GLU A 68 -10.11 -4.61 -10.42
N VAL A 69 -9.33 -3.53 -10.32
CA VAL A 69 -8.54 -3.20 -9.12
C VAL A 69 -8.77 -1.74 -8.77
N GLU A 70 -9.14 -1.49 -7.52
CA GLU A 70 -9.24 -0.14 -6.95
C GLU A 70 -8.06 0.07 -6.00
N PHE A 71 -7.14 0.95 -6.39
CA PHE A 71 -6.03 1.38 -5.55
C PHE A 71 -6.41 2.62 -4.74
N LEU A 72 -6.13 2.60 -3.44
CA LEU A 72 -6.32 3.70 -2.50
C LEU A 72 -5.14 3.81 -1.53
N LYS A 73 -4.97 5.00 -0.97
CA LYS A 73 -4.02 5.24 0.12
C LYS A 73 -4.71 4.99 1.46
N VAL A 74 -4.01 4.33 2.38
CA VAL A 74 -4.40 4.19 3.79
C VAL A 74 -3.26 4.75 4.63
N GLU A 75 -3.57 5.73 5.48
CA GLU A 75 -2.57 6.40 6.30
C GLU A 75 -2.43 5.78 7.69
N MET A 76 -1.27 5.96 8.33
CA MET A 76 -1.02 5.56 9.72
C MET A 76 -1.31 4.05 10.00
N VAL A 77 -0.90 3.16 9.10
CA VAL A 77 -1.00 1.71 9.32
C VAL A 77 0.06 1.30 10.34
N TYR A 78 -0.37 0.71 11.47
CA TYR A 78 0.56 0.23 12.49
C TYR A 78 1.07 -1.18 12.16
N ASP A 79 2.39 -1.36 12.12
CA ASP A 79 3.03 -2.64 11.81
C ASP A 79 3.43 -3.46 13.07
N GLY A 80 3.27 -2.87 14.26
CA GLY A 80 3.70 -3.46 15.54
C GLY A 80 4.80 -2.66 16.23
N GLU A 81 5.50 -1.77 15.51
CA GLU A 81 6.54 -0.90 16.04
C GLU A 81 6.39 0.54 15.53
N THR A 82 6.16 0.72 14.25
CA THR A 82 6.06 2.00 13.56
C THR A 82 4.70 2.17 12.86
N TYR A 83 4.47 3.36 12.33
CA TYR A 83 3.34 3.65 11.45
C TYR A 83 3.84 3.87 10.03
N GLU A 84 3.07 3.42 9.05
CA GLU A 84 3.40 3.62 7.63
C GLU A 84 2.15 3.95 6.79
N ASP A 85 2.32 4.76 5.75
CA ASP A 85 1.33 4.92 4.68
C ASP A 85 1.38 3.75 3.70
N TYR A 86 0.25 3.10 3.43
CA TYR A 86 0.16 2.01 2.46
C TYR A 86 -0.64 2.39 1.21
N LEU A 87 -0.18 1.91 0.06
CA LEU A 87 -0.99 1.73 -1.14
C LEU A 87 -1.70 0.38 -1.06
N ILE A 88 -3.03 0.39 -1.04
CA ILE A 88 -3.88 -0.79 -0.93
C ILE A 88 -4.64 -0.98 -2.23
N GLY A 89 -4.68 -2.22 -2.73
CA GLY A 89 -5.52 -2.62 -3.84
C GLY A 89 -6.62 -3.58 -3.39
N LYS A 90 -7.87 -3.15 -3.54
CA LYS A 90 -9.04 -4.05 -3.55
C LYS A 90 -9.23 -4.54 -4.98
N TYR A 91 -9.55 -5.80 -5.17
CA TYR A 91 -9.74 -6.32 -6.53
C TYR A 91 -10.88 -7.31 -6.65
N ARG A 92 -11.38 -7.39 -7.87
CA ARG A 92 -12.32 -8.39 -8.36
C ARG A 92 -11.72 -9.09 -9.56
N TYR A 93 -11.74 -10.41 -9.53
CA TYR A 93 -11.26 -11.22 -10.63
C TYR A 93 -12.32 -12.22 -11.07
N VAL A 94 -12.62 -12.20 -12.36
CA VAL A 94 -13.53 -13.11 -13.05
C VAL A 94 -12.72 -13.84 -14.12
N ASP A 95 -12.79 -15.17 -14.11
CA ASP A 95 -12.13 -16.04 -15.07
C ASP A 95 -13.18 -16.86 -15.80
N ASN A 96 -13.28 -16.64 -17.11
CA ASN A 96 -14.26 -17.29 -17.99
C ASN A 96 -15.71 -17.16 -17.47
N GLY A 97 -16.10 -15.97 -17.02
CA GLY A 97 -17.43 -15.69 -16.47
C GLY A 97 -17.67 -16.17 -15.03
N VAL A 98 -16.69 -16.82 -14.39
CA VAL A 98 -16.79 -17.28 -13.00
C VAL A 98 -15.97 -16.37 -12.09
N GLU A 99 -16.63 -15.72 -11.12
CA GLU A 99 -15.96 -14.91 -10.10
C GLU A 99 -15.05 -15.78 -9.22
N LYS A 100 -13.78 -15.41 -9.12
CA LYS A 100 -12.76 -16.11 -8.33
C LYS A 100 -12.43 -15.37 -7.03
N HIS A 101 -12.55 -14.05 -7.04
CA HIS A 101 -12.33 -13.19 -5.88
C HIS A 101 -13.06 -11.86 -6.06
N ASN A 102 -13.52 -11.29 -4.95
CA ASN A 102 -14.10 -9.95 -4.94
C ASN A 102 -13.92 -9.30 -3.56
N SER A 103 -13.14 -8.23 -3.52
CA SER A 103 -12.88 -7.43 -2.32
C SER A 103 -13.26 -5.95 -2.48
N LEU A 104 -13.91 -5.57 -3.58
CA LEU A 104 -14.21 -4.15 -3.89
C LEU A 104 -15.10 -3.51 -2.82
N GLY A 105 -16.02 -4.28 -2.23
CA GLY A 105 -16.93 -3.83 -1.17
C GLY A 105 -16.35 -3.85 0.24
N VAL A 106 -15.10 -4.27 0.43
CA VAL A 106 -14.47 -4.31 1.76
C VAL A 106 -14.16 -2.88 2.21
N ASN A 107 -14.61 -2.51 3.40
CA ASN A 107 -14.24 -1.25 4.03
C ASN A 107 -12.85 -1.36 4.66
N ILE A 108 -11.91 -0.53 4.21
CA ILE A 108 -10.52 -0.55 4.67
C ILE A 108 -10.26 0.59 5.64
N THR A 109 -9.59 0.26 6.74
CA THR A 109 -9.15 1.18 7.77
C THR A 109 -7.71 0.84 8.17
N PRO A 110 -6.97 1.75 8.81
CA PRO A 110 -5.63 1.44 9.30
C PRO A 110 -5.59 0.26 10.27
N ASN A 111 -6.70 -0.01 10.98
CA ASN A 111 -6.79 -1.10 11.95
C ASN A 111 -7.04 -2.49 11.33
N ASN A 112 -7.59 -2.57 10.12
CA ASN A 112 -7.95 -3.85 9.51
C ASN A 112 -7.10 -4.22 8.29
N VAL A 113 -6.35 -3.27 7.72
CA VAL A 113 -5.60 -3.44 6.47
C VAL A 113 -4.56 -4.57 6.50
N ASN A 114 -4.03 -4.86 7.69
CA ASN A 114 -3.09 -5.96 7.91
C ASN A 114 -3.77 -7.34 8.06
N GLY A 115 -5.10 -7.39 8.15
CA GLY A 115 -5.87 -8.63 8.28
C GLY A 115 -5.68 -9.55 7.07
N TYR A 116 -5.04 -10.71 7.28
CA TYR A 116 -4.78 -11.68 6.22
C TYR A 116 -6.05 -12.21 5.54
N SER A 117 -7.18 -12.25 6.26
CA SER A 117 -8.47 -12.71 5.72
C SER A 117 -9.10 -11.75 4.72
N LEU A 118 -8.59 -10.52 4.58
CA LEU A 118 -9.12 -9.54 3.61
C LEU A 118 -8.56 -9.75 2.20
N TYR A 119 -7.45 -10.48 2.07
CA TYR A 119 -6.87 -10.85 0.79
C TYR A 119 -6.64 -9.67 -0.16
N LEU A 120 -6.11 -8.59 0.41
CA LEU A 120 -5.82 -7.33 -0.29
C LEU A 120 -4.45 -7.39 -0.96
N ILE A 121 -4.27 -6.51 -1.94
CA ILE A 121 -2.96 -6.09 -2.43
C ILE A 121 -2.47 -4.96 -1.50
N ARG A 122 -1.20 -4.96 -1.10
CA ARG A 122 -0.67 -3.93 -0.21
C ARG A 122 0.82 -3.71 -0.32
N GLY A 123 1.27 -2.48 -0.09
CA GLY A 123 2.68 -2.15 0.10
C GLY A 123 2.86 -0.69 0.48
N GLY A 124 3.90 -0.41 1.28
CA GLY A 124 4.31 0.94 1.66
C GLY A 124 5.59 1.37 0.92
N GLY A 125 6.29 2.37 1.44
CA GLY A 125 7.59 2.82 0.94
C GLY A 125 7.56 3.57 -0.40
N TYR A 126 8.74 3.90 -0.91
CA TYR A 126 8.92 4.49 -2.24
C TYR A 126 9.99 3.72 -3.01
N GLU A 127 9.69 3.37 -4.26
CA GLU A 127 10.66 2.79 -5.18
C GLU A 127 10.96 3.76 -6.32
N LYS A 128 9.94 4.11 -7.13
CA LYS A 128 10.04 5.07 -8.24
C LYS A 128 8.68 5.70 -8.52
N ASP A 129 8.68 6.87 -9.15
CA ASP A 129 7.45 7.62 -9.50
C ASP A 129 6.43 6.83 -10.35
N ASN A 130 6.89 5.86 -11.15
CA ASN A 130 6.04 5.09 -12.06
C ASN A 130 6.05 3.58 -11.77
N TYR A 131 6.65 3.14 -10.67
CA TYR A 131 6.77 1.72 -10.35
C TYR A 131 6.49 1.47 -8.86
N LYS A 132 5.71 0.43 -8.57
CA LYS A 132 5.40 -0.01 -7.21
C LYS A 132 5.52 -1.53 -7.11
N GLU A 133 6.15 -1.99 -6.04
CA GLU A 133 6.09 -3.39 -5.60
C GLU A 133 5.07 -3.53 -4.47
N LEU A 134 4.20 -4.52 -4.58
CA LEU A 134 3.09 -4.78 -3.67
C LEU A 134 3.03 -6.27 -3.36
N SER A 135 2.53 -6.63 -2.20
CA SER A 135 2.25 -8.01 -1.81
C SER A 135 0.81 -8.38 -2.13
N MET A 136 0.58 -9.61 -2.60
CA MET A 136 -0.75 -10.19 -2.79
C MET A 136 -0.72 -11.71 -2.55
N ASN A 137 -1.89 -12.34 -2.48
CA ASN A 137 -2.00 -13.79 -2.29
C ASN A 137 -2.82 -14.44 -3.42
N ASP A 138 -2.33 -15.59 -3.91
CA ASP A 138 -3.14 -16.55 -4.64
C ASP A 138 -3.94 -17.38 -3.63
N LEU A 139 -5.22 -17.06 -3.51
CA LEU A 139 -6.08 -17.61 -2.46
C LEU A 139 -6.34 -19.09 -2.63
N LYS A 140 -6.50 -19.53 -3.87
CA LYS A 140 -6.83 -20.93 -4.17
C LYS A 140 -5.61 -21.81 -3.95
N LYS A 141 -4.40 -21.30 -4.16
CA LYS A 141 -3.16 -22.04 -3.95
C LYS A 141 -2.48 -21.75 -2.61
N ASN A 142 -2.96 -20.77 -1.85
CA ASN A 142 -2.35 -20.27 -0.62
C ASN A 142 -0.86 -19.89 -0.82
N ILE A 143 -0.59 -19.08 -1.85
CA ILE A 143 0.77 -18.66 -2.24
C ILE A 143 0.91 -17.15 -2.11
N TRP A 144 2.00 -16.73 -1.46
CA TRP A 144 2.44 -15.35 -1.39
C TRP A 144 3.11 -14.91 -2.69
N CYS A 145 2.71 -13.75 -3.17
CA CYS A 145 3.13 -13.22 -4.45
C CYS A 145 3.55 -11.76 -4.33
N ASN A 146 4.51 -11.37 -5.15
CA ASN A 146 4.83 -9.97 -5.38
C ASN A 146 4.12 -9.54 -6.66
N LEU A 147 3.37 -8.46 -6.56
CA LEU A 147 2.78 -7.71 -7.65
C LEU A 147 3.67 -6.52 -7.97
N TYR A 148 3.96 -6.34 -9.24
CA TYR A 148 4.65 -5.20 -9.79
C TYR A 148 3.67 -4.43 -10.67
N ILE A 149 3.46 -3.15 -10.34
CA ILE A 149 2.70 -2.21 -11.16
C ILE A 149 3.69 -1.21 -11.76
N THR A 150 3.73 -1.12 -13.09
CA THR A 150 4.52 -0.09 -13.80
C THR A 150 3.60 0.76 -14.65
N LEU A 151 3.50 2.05 -14.36
CA LEU A 151 2.78 2.99 -15.22
C LEU A 151 3.59 3.22 -16.51
N THR A 152 2.98 2.90 -17.65
CA THR A 152 3.52 3.21 -18.99
C THR A 152 3.03 4.57 -19.48
N THR A 153 1.81 4.94 -19.07
CA THR A 153 1.24 6.28 -19.22
C THR A 153 0.41 6.60 -17.96
N PRO A 154 -0.11 7.82 -17.77
CA PRO A 154 -1.02 8.12 -16.67
C PRO A 154 -2.31 7.27 -16.63
N THR A 155 -2.68 6.64 -17.74
CA THR A 155 -3.91 5.84 -17.88
C THR A 155 -3.65 4.38 -18.27
N GLU A 156 -2.39 3.96 -18.39
CA GLU A 156 -2.01 2.59 -18.73
C GLU A 156 -0.92 2.09 -17.76
N ALA A 157 -1.10 0.86 -17.26
CA ALA A 157 -0.15 0.21 -16.37
C ALA A 157 0.09 -1.25 -16.77
N LYS A 158 1.33 -1.73 -16.59
CA LYS A 158 1.66 -3.15 -16.63
C LYS A 158 1.47 -3.75 -15.24
N TRP A 159 0.64 -4.77 -15.16
CA TRP A 159 0.45 -5.63 -13.99
C TRP A 159 1.27 -6.88 -14.19
N LYS A 160 2.18 -7.18 -13.25
CA LYS A 160 3.02 -8.38 -13.30
C LYS A 160 3.11 -9.05 -11.95
N VAL A 161 2.84 -10.35 -11.88
CA VAL A 161 2.87 -11.11 -10.62
C VAL A 161 3.90 -12.24 -10.68
N ARG A 162 4.65 -12.38 -9.60
CA ARG A 162 5.65 -13.44 -9.41
C ARG A 162 5.53 -14.02 -8.00
N ARG A 163 6.04 -15.23 -7.80
CA ARG A 163 6.19 -15.76 -6.43
C ARG A 163 7.32 -15.00 -5.75
N THR A 164 7.18 -14.78 -4.46
CA THR A 164 8.21 -14.13 -3.64
C THR A 164 9.53 -14.91 -3.64
N ASP A 165 9.48 -16.24 -3.79
CA ASP A 165 10.67 -17.11 -3.88
C ASP A 165 11.29 -17.20 -5.30
N GLY A 166 10.75 -16.46 -6.27
CA GLY A 166 11.21 -16.46 -7.66
C GLY A 166 10.80 -17.69 -8.49
N ASN A 167 10.19 -18.71 -7.90
CA ASN A 167 9.75 -19.90 -8.63
C ASN A 167 8.45 -19.66 -9.41
N ILE A 168 8.15 -20.54 -10.37
CA ILE A 168 6.83 -20.61 -11.00
C ILE A 168 6.02 -21.66 -10.24
N PRO A 169 4.82 -21.35 -9.72
CA PRO A 169 4.00 -22.36 -9.06
C PRO A 169 3.66 -23.48 -10.04
N THR A 170 3.64 -24.72 -9.56
CA THR A 170 3.13 -25.86 -10.34
C THR A 170 1.71 -25.55 -10.83
N GLY A 171 1.51 -25.57 -12.15
CA GLY A 171 0.24 -25.19 -12.77
C GLY A 171 -0.11 -23.70 -12.73
N GLY A 172 0.88 -22.80 -12.63
CA GLY A 172 0.72 -21.34 -12.77
C GLY A 172 0.05 -20.65 -11.58
N PHE A 173 -0.40 -19.40 -11.76
CA PHE A 173 -1.25 -18.69 -10.80
C PHE A 173 -2.73 -18.83 -11.18
N THR A 174 -3.64 -18.57 -10.24
CA THR A 174 -5.08 -18.62 -10.50
C THR A 174 -5.66 -17.28 -10.96
N PHE A 175 -4.81 -16.35 -11.35
CA PHE A 175 -5.15 -15.03 -11.88
C PHE A 175 -4.09 -14.63 -12.92
N PRO A 176 -4.37 -13.64 -13.79
CA PRO A 176 -3.43 -13.18 -14.80
C PRO A 176 -2.11 -12.72 -14.21
N THR A 177 -1.01 -13.25 -14.74
CA THR A 177 0.35 -12.95 -14.27
C THR A 177 0.97 -11.77 -14.98
N GLU A 178 0.57 -11.47 -16.21
CA GLU A 178 1.05 -10.33 -16.99
C GLU A 178 -0.10 -9.78 -17.85
N VAL A 179 -0.59 -8.58 -17.51
CA VAL A 179 -1.63 -7.89 -18.27
C VAL A 179 -1.37 -6.39 -18.34
N THR A 180 -2.03 -5.73 -19.28
CA THR A 180 -2.10 -4.27 -19.34
C THR A 180 -3.42 -3.82 -18.74
N LEU A 181 -3.36 -3.00 -17.70
CA LEU A 181 -4.49 -2.36 -17.06
C LEU A 181 -4.70 -0.97 -17.65
N ILE A 182 -5.98 -0.60 -17.79
CA ILE A 182 -6.43 0.73 -18.23
C ILE A 182 -7.16 1.41 -17.07
N LYS A 183 -6.75 2.64 -16.76
CA LYS A 183 -7.39 3.48 -15.74
C LYS A 183 -8.79 3.90 -16.23
N GLN A 184 -9.77 3.87 -15.33
CA GLN A 184 -11.18 4.19 -15.62
C GLN A 184 -11.52 5.63 -15.25
#